data_AF-N8Y1K4-F1
#
_entry.id   AF-N8Y1K4-F1
#
_cell.length_a   1.000
_cell.length_b   1.000
_cell.length_c   1.000
_cell.angle_alpha   90.00
_cell.angle_beta   90.00
_cell.angle_gamma   90.00
#
_symmetry.space_group_name_H-M   'P 1'
#
loop_
_entity.id
_entity.type
_entity.pdbx_description
1 polymer ?
#
loop_
_entity_poly.entity_id
_entity_poly.type
_entity_poly.pdbx_seq_one_letter_code
_entity_poly.pdbx_strand_id
1 'polypeptide(L)'
;MLCFKNAQQVNQIDLLDRAFHYGDGCFTTARIRNNRIELQERHLSRLHISSQKMQLQADLNLIDATLEQLRELTSSLNGTLKIILSRGIGQRGYSLPDHPADVWLYYYPQMLHEHHFEQIESGVLNTALGLCMPQLVGLKTLNRLEQVMLKQEADQQGWSEALVCDVQGEIVEGVSSNCFLRINNTWITPELRYNGVTGVMRAEILERMLQQGIICEQRSLDLNEISSIQSLFFCNALSPMKIVTQFEQKTLDTEVCIELFHRLHLHQII
;
A
#
# COMPACT_ATOMS: atom_id res chain seq x y z
N MET A 1 3.39 5.00 -20.57
CA MET A 1 4.18 4.53 -19.41
C MET A 1 5.64 4.58 -19.80
N LEU A 2 6.50 5.14 -18.95
CA LEU A 2 7.95 5.10 -19.11
C LEU A 2 8.53 4.15 -18.05
N CYS A 3 9.55 3.38 -18.41
CA CYS A 3 10.18 2.39 -17.53
C CYS A 3 11.68 2.62 -17.49
N PHE A 4 12.25 2.60 -16.30
CA PHE A 4 13.67 2.77 -16.05
C PHE A 4 14.18 1.64 -15.16
N LYS A 5 15.38 1.17 -15.47
CA LYS A 5 16.16 0.25 -14.64
C LYS A 5 17.48 0.96 -14.31
N ASN A 6 17.77 1.14 -13.03
CA ASN A 6 19.00 1.78 -12.55
C ASN A 6 19.28 3.13 -13.25
N ALA A 7 18.26 3.99 -13.32
CA ALA A 7 18.31 5.27 -14.02
C ALA A 7 18.70 5.15 -15.51
N GLN A 8 18.28 4.09 -16.19
CA GLN A 8 18.37 3.95 -17.64
C GLN A 8 17.02 3.54 -18.20
N GLN A 9 16.55 4.23 -19.23
CA GLN A 9 15.28 3.88 -19.86
C GLN A 9 15.37 2.51 -20.53
N VAL A 10 14.41 1.64 -20.26
CA VAL A 10 14.36 0.27 -20.79
C VAL A 10 12.94 -0.08 -21.25
N ASN A 11 12.83 -1.07 -22.14
CA ASN A 11 11.56 -1.57 -22.68
C ASN A 11 11.38 -3.09 -22.50
N GLN A 12 12.35 -3.75 -21.87
CA GLN A 12 12.38 -5.19 -21.67
C GLN A 12 12.93 -5.53 -20.27
N ILE A 13 12.58 -6.73 -19.81
CA ILE A 13 13.07 -7.29 -18.55
C ILE A 13 13.89 -8.53 -18.90
N ASP A 14 15.00 -8.73 -18.19
CA ASP A 14 15.82 -9.92 -18.37
C ASP A 14 15.07 -11.16 -17.84
N LEU A 15 15.06 -12.24 -18.61
CA LEU A 15 14.39 -13.50 -18.24
C LEU A 15 15.00 -14.13 -16.98
N LEU A 16 16.19 -13.74 -16.57
CA LEU A 16 16.88 -14.21 -15.37
C LEU A 16 16.66 -13.32 -14.14
N ASP A 17 15.89 -12.23 -14.27
CA ASP A 17 15.55 -11.37 -13.14
C ASP A 17 14.71 -12.13 -12.10
N ARG A 18 15.21 -12.17 -10.87
CA ARG A 18 14.63 -12.96 -9.77
C ARG A 18 13.28 -12.43 -9.30
N ALA A 19 12.90 -11.19 -9.63
CA ALA A 19 11.53 -10.71 -9.42
C ALA A 19 10.51 -11.57 -10.18
N PHE A 20 10.86 -12.03 -11.39
CA PHE A 20 9.98 -12.87 -12.20
C PHE A 20 9.91 -14.31 -11.69
N HIS A 21 11.03 -14.86 -11.24
CA HIS A 21 11.10 -16.26 -10.79
C HIS A 21 10.54 -16.50 -9.40
N TYR A 22 10.74 -15.55 -8.48
CA TYR A 22 10.56 -15.79 -7.05
C TYR A 22 9.81 -14.66 -6.31
N GLY A 23 9.43 -13.59 -7.03
CA GLY A 23 8.98 -12.36 -6.37
C GLY A 23 10.04 -11.79 -5.42
N ASP A 24 11.32 -11.99 -5.72
CA ASP A 24 12.46 -11.64 -4.86
C ASP A 24 12.74 -10.14 -4.91
N GLY A 25 11.88 -9.41 -4.23
CA GLY A 25 11.91 -7.95 -4.20
C GLY A 25 10.76 -7.33 -3.42
N CYS A 26 10.79 -6.02 -3.34
CA CYS A 26 9.74 -5.21 -2.72
C CYS A 26 9.39 -4.01 -3.59
N PHE A 27 8.27 -3.35 -3.30
CA PHE A 27 7.86 -2.20 -4.07
C PHE A 27 7.11 -1.15 -3.24
N THR A 28 7.02 0.04 -3.83
CA THR A 28 6.06 1.05 -3.41
C THR A 28 5.37 1.67 -4.62
N THR A 29 4.14 2.10 -4.41
CA THR A 29 3.37 2.89 -5.37
C THR A 29 3.08 4.22 -4.74
N ALA A 30 3.46 5.31 -5.40
CA ALA A 30 3.36 6.67 -4.92
C ALA A 30 2.68 7.56 -5.95
N ARG A 31 1.95 8.57 -5.46
CA ARG A 31 1.45 9.64 -6.29
C ARG A 31 2.57 10.66 -6.49
N ILE A 32 2.76 11.16 -7.72
CA ILE A 32 3.67 12.28 -8.01
C ILE A 32 2.84 13.43 -8.56
N ARG A 33 2.99 14.62 -7.96
CA ARG A 33 2.28 15.84 -8.33
C ARG A 33 3.27 16.98 -8.46
N ASN A 34 3.23 17.70 -9.57
CA ASN A 34 4.12 18.84 -9.82
C ASN A 34 5.59 18.55 -9.47
N ASN A 35 6.11 17.43 -9.95
CA ASN A 35 7.49 16.95 -9.72
C ASN A 35 7.85 16.50 -8.29
N ARG A 36 6.87 16.43 -7.38
CA ARG A 36 7.05 15.99 -5.99
C ARG A 36 6.30 14.70 -5.72
N ILE A 37 6.99 13.75 -5.09
CA ILE A 37 6.37 12.50 -4.64
C ILE A 37 5.60 12.80 -3.34
N GLU A 38 4.30 12.54 -3.34
CA GLU A 38 3.49 12.65 -2.13
C GLU A 38 3.96 11.61 -1.10
N LEU A 39 4.12 12.00 0.18
CA LEU A 39 4.66 11.15 1.25
C LEU A 39 6.05 10.56 0.93
N GLN A 40 6.92 11.32 0.24
CA GLN A 40 8.22 10.86 -0.24
C GLN A 40 9.06 10.18 0.87
N GLU A 41 9.21 10.81 2.03
CA GLU A 41 10.01 10.28 3.13
C GLU A 41 9.49 8.92 3.61
N ARG A 42 8.16 8.74 3.69
CA ARG A 42 7.55 7.47 4.08
C ARG A 42 7.79 6.38 3.03
N HIS A 43 7.74 6.75 1.74
CA HIS A 43 8.02 5.83 0.65
C HIS A 43 9.48 5.38 0.65
N LEU A 44 10.44 6.30 0.82
CA LEU A 44 11.86 5.98 0.92
C LEU A 44 12.17 5.15 2.17
N SER A 45 11.58 5.51 3.32
CA SER A 45 11.71 4.74 4.57
C SER A 45 11.20 3.30 4.42
N ARG A 46 10.03 3.09 3.78
CA ARG A 46 9.54 1.74 3.46
C ARG A 46 10.55 0.97 2.62
N LEU A 47 11.06 1.56 1.55
CA LEU A 47 12.00 0.90 0.64
C LEU A 47 13.29 0.53 1.37
N HIS A 48 13.81 1.41 2.21
CA HIS A 48 14.99 1.17 3.05
C HIS A 48 14.78 0.04 4.06
N ILE A 49 13.67 0.06 4.80
CA ILE A 49 13.33 -1.01 5.77
C ILE A 49 13.16 -2.35 5.04
N SER A 50 12.49 -2.35 3.88
CA SER A 50 12.27 -3.55 3.09
C SER A 50 13.59 -4.10 2.53
N SER A 51 14.47 -3.22 2.03
CA SER A 51 15.76 -3.64 1.50
C SER A 51 16.67 -4.23 2.58
N GLN A 52 16.68 -3.67 3.78
CA GLN A 52 17.40 -4.23 4.93
C GLN A 52 16.86 -5.60 5.32
N LYS A 53 15.54 -5.73 5.54
CA LYS A 53 14.91 -7.00 5.95
C LYS A 53 15.06 -8.11 4.90
N MET A 54 15.08 -7.74 3.63
CA MET A 54 15.25 -8.68 2.51
C MET A 54 16.72 -8.83 2.05
N GLN A 55 17.68 -8.16 2.68
CA GLN A 55 19.09 -8.16 2.28
C GLN A 55 19.27 -7.78 0.79
N LEU A 56 18.57 -6.74 0.34
CA LEU A 56 18.70 -6.15 -0.99
C LEU A 56 19.68 -4.98 -0.91
N GLN A 57 20.83 -5.10 -1.57
CA GLN A 57 21.81 -4.02 -1.67
C GLN A 57 21.39 -3.05 -2.78
N ALA A 58 20.38 -2.21 -2.55
CA ALA A 58 19.88 -1.25 -3.54
C ALA A 58 20.47 0.15 -3.34
N ASP A 59 20.91 0.79 -4.41
CA ASP A 59 21.26 2.22 -4.41
C ASP A 59 19.99 3.08 -4.64
N LEU A 60 19.39 3.54 -3.54
CA LEU A 60 18.15 4.33 -3.62
C LEU A 60 18.35 5.72 -4.27
N ASN A 61 19.59 6.20 -4.45
CA ASN A 61 19.84 7.46 -5.15
C ASN A 61 19.47 7.37 -6.64
N LEU A 62 19.38 6.15 -7.19
CA LEU A 62 18.91 5.91 -8.56
C LEU A 62 17.45 6.34 -8.77
N ILE A 63 16.67 6.50 -7.69
CA ILE A 63 15.31 7.07 -7.75
C ILE A 63 15.39 8.53 -8.21
N ASP A 64 16.21 9.35 -7.54
CA ASP A 64 16.34 10.78 -7.86
C ASP A 64 16.98 10.97 -9.24
N ALA A 65 18.00 10.20 -9.59
CA ALA A 65 18.60 10.22 -10.93
C ALA A 65 17.57 9.85 -12.04
N THR A 66 16.64 8.93 -11.75
CA THR A 66 15.55 8.62 -12.68
C THR A 66 14.53 9.75 -12.78
N LEU A 67 14.21 10.42 -11.66
CA LEU A 67 13.30 11.56 -11.65
C LEU A 67 13.87 12.75 -12.44
N GLU A 68 15.18 12.98 -12.41
CA GLU A 68 15.86 13.98 -13.24
C GLU A 68 15.66 13.70 -14.73
N GLN A 69 15.92 12.47 -15.19
CA GLN A 69 15.67 12.08 -16.59
C GLN A 69 14.21 12.22 -16.98
N LEU A 70 13.28 11.85 -16.09
CA LEU A 70 11.84 12.01 -16.34
C LEU A 70 11.43 13.49 -16.50
N ARG A 71 12.07 14.41 -15.78
CA ARG A 71 11.85 15.87 -15.90
C ARG A 71 12.43 16.45 -17.19
N GLU A 72 13.48 15.86 -17.74
CA GLU A 72 14.00 16.24 -19.05
C GLU A 72 13.04 15.81 -20.18
N LEU A 73 12.38 14.66 -20.03
CA LEU A 73 11.42 14.13 -21.00
C LEU A 73 10.04 14.79 -20.91
N THR A 74 9.67 15.31 -19.74
CA THR A 74 8.34 15.88 -19.49
C THR A 74 8.43 17.15 -18.65
N SER A 75 7.72 18.21 -19.05
CA SER A 75 7.80 19.52 -18.38
C SER A 75 7.33 19.51 -16.92
N SER A 76 6.46 18.58 -16.54
CA SER A 76 6.00 18.41 -15.16
C SER A 76 5.50 16.98 -14.93
N LEU A 77 5.99 16.34 -13.86
CA LEU A 77 5.58 15.00 -13.49
C LEU A 77 4.29 15.04 -12.68
N ASN A 78 3.25 14.40 -13.24
CA ASN A 78 1.94 14.24 -12.65
C ASN A 78 1.44 12.83 -12.97
N GLY A 79 1.13 12.03 -11.95
CA GLY A 79 0.65 10.67 -12.13
C GLY A 79 1.04 9.73 -11.00
N THR A 80 1.34 8.49 -11.37
CA THR A 80 1.75 7.43 -10.43
C THR A 80 3.17 6.98 -10.74
N LEU A 81 3.98 6.82 -9.68
CA LEU A 81 5.27 6.15 -9.72
C LEU A 81 5.18 4.83 -8.99
N LYS A 82 5.55 3.74 -9.66
CA LYS A 82 5.80 2.46 -9.02
C LYS A 82 7.30 2.22 -9.00
N ILE A 83 7.86 2.11 -7.80
CA ILE A 83 9.28 1.83 -7.58
C ILE A 83 9.39 0.38 -7.11
N ILE A 84 10.17 -0.44 -7.79
CA ILE A 84 10.44 -1.84 -7.44
C ILE A 84 11.94 -1.99 -7.15
N LEU A 85 12.27 -2.63 -6.04
CA LEU A 85 13.61 -3.16 -5.78
C LEU A 85 13.57 -4.65 -6.09
N SER A 86 14.24 -5.07 -7.15
CA SER A 86 14.44 -6.48 -7.47
C SER A 86 15.84 -6.90 -7.01
N ARG A 87 16.02 -8.14 -6.53
CA ARG A 87 17.37 -8.67 -6.33
C ARG A 87 18.20 -8.69 -7.62
N GLY A 88 17.54 -8.61 -8.78
CA GLY A 88 18.18 -8.58 -10.10
C GLY A 88 18.43 -9.97 -10.65
N ILE A 89 19.39 -10.08 -11.57
CA ILE A 89 19.68 -11.29 -12.34
C ILE A 89 20.34 -12.36 -11.46
N GLY A 90 19.89 -13.61 -11.50
CA GLY A 90 20.54 -14.67 -10.74
C GLY A 90 20.50 -16.03 -11.39
N GLN A 91 21.39 -16.91 -10.94
CA GLN A 91 21.33 -18.33 -11.30
C GLN A 91 20.10 -19.00 -10.66
N ARG A 92 19.73 -20.17 -11.18
CA ARG A 92 18.63 -20.97 -10.64
C ARG A 92 18.92 -21.39 -9.19
N GLY A 93 17.87 -21.38 -8.38
CA GLY A 93 17.93 -21.73 -6.97
C GLY A 93 17.78 -20.51 -6.05
N TYR A 94 17.83 -20.76 -4.76
CA TYR A 94 17.54 -19.73 -3.75
C TYR A 94 18.77 -18.99 -3.23
N SER A 95 19.98 -19.41 -3.61
CA SER A 95 21.21 -18.69 -3.27
C SER A 95 21.17 -17.27 -3.81
N LEU A 96 21.59 -16.32 -2.97
CA LEU A 96 21.62 -14.90 -3.32
C LEU A 96 22.80 -14.65 -4.28
N PRO A 97 22.59 -13.94 -5.40
CA PRO A 97 23.68 -13.48 -6.24
C PRO A 97 24.49 -12.38 -5.54
N ASP A 98 25.76 -12.25 -5.90
CA ASP A 98 26.70 -11.27 -5.36
C ASP A 98 26.80 -10.04 -6.27
N HIS A 99 25.76 -9.20 -6.24
CA HIS A 99 25.73 -7.89 -6.87
C HIS A 99 24.62 -7.01 -6.27
N PRO A 100 24.61 -5.69 -6.54
CA PRO A 100 23.55 -4.79 -6.10
C PRO A 100 22.16 -5.19 -6.64
N ALA A 101 21.13 -4.93 -5.85
CA ALA A 101 19.74 -5.03 -6.28
C ALA A 101 19.39 -3.94 -7.31
N ASP A 102 18.54 -4.29 -8.27
CA ASP A 102 18.09 -3.40 -9.33
C ASP A 102 16.95 -2.49 -8.84
N VAL A 103 17.06 -1.20 -9.15
CA VAL A 103 16.03 -0.19 -8.89
C VAL A 103 15.25 0.06 -10.17
N TRP A 104 13.98 -0.34 -10.16
CA TRP A 104 13.07 -0.16 -11.27
C TRP A 104 12.06 0.95 -10.97
N LEU A 105 11.79 1.78 -11.98
CA LEU A 105 10.85 2.88 -11.88
C LEU A 105 9.90 2.88 -13.07
N TYR A 106 8.61 2.70 -12.79
CA TYR A 106 7.53 2.76 -13.76
C TYR A 106 6.74 4.04 -13.53
N TYR A 107 6.77 4.93 -14.51
CA TYR A 107 6.01 6.16 -14.51
C TYR A 107 4.77 6.07 -15.38
N TYR A 108 3.62 6.31 -14.76
CA TYR A 108 2.31 6.35 -15.37
C TYR A 108 1.82 7.80 -15.33
N PRO A 109 2.06 8.59 -16.39
CA PRO A 109 1.57 9.97 -16.44
C PRO A 109 0.04 9.98 -16.44
N GLN A 110 -0.55 10.84 -15.63
CA GLN A 110 -2.00 10.97 -15.49
C GLN A 110 -2.36 12.41 -15.11
N MET A 111 -3.50 12.90 -15.61
CA MET A 111 -4.10 14.11 -15.07
C MET A 111 -4.52 13.86 -13.62
N LEU A 112 -4.11 14.73 -12.73
CA LEU A 112 -4.39 14.61 -11.31
C LEU A 112 -5.57 15.51 -10.91
N HIS A 113 -6.44 14.96 -10.09
CA HIS A 113 -7.50 15.69 -9.40
C HIS A 113 -7.13 15.89 -7.92
N GLU A 114 -7.80 16.82 -7.24
CA GLU A 114 -7.66 16.89 -5.79
C GLU A 114 -8.07 15.58 -5.13
N HIS A 115 -7.40 15.26 -4.02
CA HIS A 115 -7.77 14.11 -3.22
C HIS A 115 -9.18 14.34 -2.67
N HIS A 116 -10.03 13.33 -2.84
CA HIS A 116 -11.38 13.28 -2.30
C HIS A 116 -11.57 11.91 -1.66
N PHE A 117 -12.52 11.82 -0.73
CA PHE A 117 -12.97 10.51 -0.27
C PHE A 117 -13.90 9.91 -1.32
N GLU A 118 -13.86 8.58 -1.43
CA GLU A 118 -14.82 7.80 -2.20
C GLU A 118 -15.83 7.17 -1.24
N GLN A 119 -17.05 6.88 -1.71
CA GLN A 119 -18.05 6.11 -0.96
C GLN A 119 -18.26 4.78 -1.67
N ILE A 120 -18.16 3.68 -0.92
CA ILE A 120 -18.20 2.32 -1.47
C ILE A 120 -19.08 1.40 -0.62
N GLU A 121 -19.59 0.35 -1.26
CA GLU A 121 -20.11 -0.84 -0.57
C GLU A 121 -18.97 -1.85 -0.36
N SER A 122 -19.06 -2.61 0.73
CA SER A 122 -18.00 -3.54 1.15
C SER A 122 -18.56 -4.67 2.01
N GLY A 123 -17.72 -5.65 2.31
CA GLY A 123 -18.02 -6.77 3.20
C GLY A 123 -16.73 -7.46 3.61
N VAL A 124 -16.85 -8.71 4.06
CA VAL A 124 -15.73 -9.56 4.48
C VAL A 124 -15.49 -10.64 3.43
N LEU A 125 -14.23 -10.85 3.06
CA LEU A 125 -13.88 -11.97 2.19
C LEU A 125 -13.82 -13.28 2.98
N ASN A 126 -14.22 -14.37 2.32
CA ASN A 126 -14.09 -15.73 2.86
C ASN A 126 -12.64 -16.23 2.74
N THR A 127 -11.92 -15.83 1.69
CA THR A 127 -10.49 -16.11 1.57
C THR A 127 -9.71 -15.32 2.61
N ALA A 128 -8.80 -16.01 3.29
CA ALA A 128 -8.00 -15.44 4.36
C ALA A 128 -6.52 -15.34 3.97
N LEU A 129 -5.82 -14.34 4.51
CA LEU A 129 -4.37 -14.20 4.40
C LEU A 129 -3.65 -15.26 5.24
N GLY A 130 -2.58 -15.81 4.68
CA GLY A 130 -1.62 -16.58 5.45
C GLY A 130 -0.84 -15.74 6.45
N LEU A 131 -0.14 -16.41 7.36
CA LEU A 131 0.82 -15.77 8.25
C LEU A 131 2.17 -15.66 7.54
N CYS A 132 2.82 -14.51 7.68
CA CYS A 132 4.15 -14.27 7.13
C CYS A 132 5.24 -14.74 8.09
N MET A 133 6.42 -15.07 7.55
CA MET A 133 7.61 -15.17 8.38
C MET A 133 7.86 -13.82 9.07
N PRO A 134 8.29 -13.77 10.35
CA PRO A 134 8.39 -12.52 11.11
C PRO A 134 9.16 -11.38 10.42
N GLN A 135 10.21 -11.71 9.66
CA GLN A 135 10.99 -10.69 8.94
C GLN A 135 10.23 -10.05 7.76
N LEU A 136 9.22 -10.72 7.18
CA LEU A 136 8.42 -10.21 6.06
C LEU A 136 7.15 -9.50 6.49
N VAL A 137 6.76 -9.58 7.77
CA VAL A 137 5.58 -8.88 8.30
C VAL A 137 5.66 -7.39 8.01
N GLY A 138 4.57 -6.83 7.49
CA GLY A 138 4.44 -5.41 7.14
C GLY A 138 5.07 -5.04 5.79
N LEU A 139 5.90 -5.90 5.18
CA LEU A 139 6.60 -5.56 3.95
C LEU A 139 5.67 -5.62 2.74
N LYS A 140 5.81 -4.64 1.84
CA LYS A 140 5.14 -4.64 0.53
C LYS A 140 5.99 -5.37 -0.50
N THR A 141 6.08 -6.69 -0.37
CA THR A 141 6.90 -7.56 -1.24
C THR A 141 6.25 -7.78 -2.61
N LEU A 142 6.98 -8.34 -3.57
CA LEU A 142 6.44 -8.74 -4.87
C LEU A 142 5.60 -10.02 -4.82
N ASN A 143 5.68 -10.79 -3.72
CA ASN A 143 4.85 -11.96 -3.47
C ASN A 143 3.42 -11.52 -3.07
N ARG A 144 2.59 -11.19 -4.07
CA ARG A 144 1.24 -10.63 -3.91
C ARG A 144 0.13 -11.52 -4.48
N LEU A 145 0.39 -12.82 -4.63
CA LEU A 145 -0.60 -13.76 -5.19
C LEU A 145 -1.86 -13.83 -4.31
N GLU A 146 -1.70 -13.73 -2.98
CA GLU A 146 -2.83 -13.64 -2.05
C GLU A 146 -3.73 -12.44 -2.39
N GLN A 147 -3.16 -11.24 -2.59
CA GLN A 147 -3.94 -10.06 -2.96
C GLN A 147 -4.61 -10.20 -4.34
N VAL A 148 -4.02 -10.94 -5.28
CA VAL A 148 -4.67 -11.25 -6.57
C VAL A 148 -5.90 -12.12 -6.37
N MET A 149 -5.80 -13.17 -5.54
CA MET A 149 -6.93 -14.06 -5.23
C MET A 149 -8.03 -13.33 -4.44
N LEU A 150 -7.65 -12.53 -3.44
CA LEU A 150 -8.58 -11.70 -2.68
C LEU A 150 -9.30 -10.70 -3.58
N LYS A 151 -8.59 -10.10 -4.55
CA LYS A 151 -9.22 -9.17 -5.49
C LYS A 151 -10.24 -9.86 -6.39
N GLN A 152 -9.93 -11.07 -6.86
CA GLN A 152 -10.88 -11.87 -7.63
C GLN A 152 -12.16 -12.15 -6.85
N GLU A 153 -12.06 -12.51 -5.57
CA GLU A 153 -13.23 -12.74 -4.71
C GLU A 153 -14.03 -11.44 -4.49
N ALA A 154 -13.36 -10.32 -4.17
CA ALA A 154 -14.03 -9.04 -4.01
C ALA A 154 -14.78 -8.59 -5.28
N ASP A 155 -14.18 -8.79 -6.46
CA ASP A 155 -14.81 -8.46 -7.74
C ASP A 155 -16.05 -9.32 -8.02
N GLN A 156 -16.06 -10.59 -7.60
CA GLN A 156 -17.24 -11.46 -7.69
C GLN A 156 -18.40 -10.98 -6.82
N GLN A 157 -18.11 -10.30 -5.71
CA GLN A 157 -19.10 -9.68 -4.83
C GLN A 157 -19.47 -8.25 -5.26
N GLY A 158 -18.81 -7.70 -6.29
CA GLY A 158 -18.99 -6.31 -6.72
C GLY A 158 -18.34 -5.28 -5.80
N TRP A 159 -17.44 -5.71 -4.90
CA TRP A 159 -16.77 -4.82 -3.95
C TRP A 159 -15.45 -4.30 -4.50
N SER A 160 -15.29 -2.97 -4.48
CA SER A 160 -14.02 -2.35 -4.91
C SER A 160 -12.89 -2.60 -3.90
N GLU A 161 -13.25 -2.68 -2.61
CA GLU A 161 -12.43 -3.06 -1.46
C GLU A 161 -13.30 -3.84 -0.46
N ALA A 162 -12.68 -4.74 0.30
CA ALA A 162 -13.33 -5.62 1.26
C ALA A 162 -12.40 -5.88 2.44
N LEU A 163 -12.95 -6.10 3.64
CA LEU A 163 -12.17 -6.51 4.79
C LEU A 163 -11.60 -7.91 4.56
N VAL A 164 -10.33 -8.06 4.93
CA VAL A 164 -9.58 -9.30 4.80
C VAL A 164 -9.14 -9.74 6.17
N CYS A 165 -9.49 -10.98 6.51
CA CYS A 165 -9.00 -11.64 7.72
C CYS A 165 -7.78 -12.50 7.40
N ASP A 166 -7.08 -12.93 8.44
CA ASP A 166 -6.09 -14.01 8.31
C ASP A 166 -6.64 -15.38 8.72
N VAL A 167 -5.81 -16.40 8.56
CA VAL A 167 -6.13 -17.79 8.92
C VAL A 167 -6.39 -17.99 10.42
N GLN A 168 -6.16 -16.99 11.27
CA GLN A 168 -6.51 -16.99 12.70
C GLN A 168 -7.85 -16.30 12.98
N GLY A 169 -8.49 -15.71 11.97
CA GLY A 169 -9.75 -15.00 12.11
C GLY A 169 -9.59 -13.56 12.61
N GLU A 170 -8.38 -13.01 12.57
CA GLU A 170 -8.13 -11.60 12.91
C GLU A 170 -8.30 -10.74 11.65
N ILE A 171 -8.97 -9.59 11.75
CA ILE A 171 -9.05 -8.59 10.69
C ILE A 171 -7.68 -7.94 10.52
N VAL A 172 -7.16 -7.89 9.29
CA VAL A 172 -5.81 -7.39 9.01
C VAL A 172 -5.83 -6.08 8.21
N GLU A 173 -6.46 -6.10 7.04
CA GLU A 173 -6.43 -5.00 6.08
C GLU A 173 -7.60 -5.11 5.08
N GLY A 174 -7.58 -4.31 4.03
CA GLY A 174 -8.37 -4.52 2.82
C GLY A 174 -7.56 -5.27 1.74
N VAL A 175 -8.12 -5.43 0.55
CA VAL A 175 -7.47 -6.13 -0.57
C VAL A 175 -6.20 -5.41 -1.04
N SER A 176 -6.26 -4.08 -1.14
CA SER A 176 -5.13 -3.26 -1.61
C SER A 176 -4.83 -2.05 -0.73
N SER A 177 -5.45 -2.02 0.45
CA SER A 177 -5.52 -0.85 1.34
C SER A 177 -5.44 -1.29 2.79
N ASN A 178 -4.99 -0.42 3.70
CA ASN A 178 -5.24 -0.64 5.13
C ASN A 178 -6.64 -0.18 5.49
N CYS A 179 -7.17 -0.65 6.62
CA CYS A 179 -8.49 -0.26 7.13
C CYS A 179 -8.42 0.43 8.49
N PHE A 180 -9.42 1.27 8.74
CA PHE A 180 -9.72 1.90 10.01
C PHE A 180 -11.22 1.75 10.27
N LEU A 181 -11.57 1.40 11.49
CA LEU A 181 -12.93 1.15 11.90
C LEU A 181 -13.24 1.82 13.22
N ARG A 182 -14.53 2.07 13.47
CA ARG A 182 -15.01 2.68 14.70
C ARG A 182 -15.93 1.71 15.43
N ILE A 183 -15.56 1.37 16.66
CA ILE A 183 -16.36 0.52 17.56
C ILE A 183 -16.46 1.25 18.89
N ASN A 184 -17.66 1.31 19.47
CA ASN A 184 -17.93 2.01 20.72
C ASN A 184 -17.33 3.43 20.74
N ASN A 185 -17.53 4.16 19.64
CA ASN A 185 -17.03 5.52 19.40
C ASN A 185 -15.50 5.69 19.37
N THR A 186 -14.72 4.61 19.40
CA THR A 186 -13.26 4.61 19.39
C THR A 186 -12.74 4.17 18.02
N TRP A 187 -11.79 4.93 17.45
CA TRP A 187 -11.12 4.53 16.21
C TRP A 187 -10.13 3.42 16.49
N ILE A 188 -10.10 2.42 15.62
CA ILE A 188 -9.22 1.27 15.70
C ILE A 188 -8.68 1.00 14.29
N THR A 189 -7.41 0.64 14.20
CA THR A 189 -6.84 0.00 13.00
C THR A 189 -6.13 -1.28 13.46
N PRO A 190 -6.20 -2.37 12.68
CA PRO A 190 -5.51 -3.60 13.04
C PRO A 190 -4.03 -3.39 13.38
N GLU A 191 -3.56 -4.11 14.41
CA GLU A 191 -2.13 -4.31 14.62
C GLU A 191 -1.61 -5.31 13.58
N LEU A 192 -0.51 -4.98 12.89
CA LEU A 192 0.05 -5.83 11.84
C LEU A 192 1.08 -6.78 12.42
N ARG A 193 0.62 -7.77 13.19
CA ARG A 193 1.49 -8.66 13.98
C ARG A 193 2.11 -9.79 13.16
N TYR A 194 1.34 -10.41 12.27
CA TYR A 194 1.76 -11.60 11.54
C TYR A 194 1.71 -11.48 10.02
N ASN A 195 1.05 -10.45 9.49
CA ASN A 195 0.76 -10.28 8.07
C ASN A 195 0.34 -8.82 7.79
N GLY A 196 -0.18 -8.58 6.59
CA GLY A 196 -0.55 -7.25 6.11
C GLY A 196 0.63 -6.37 5.73
N VAL A 197 0.32 -5.17 5.23
CA VAL A 197 1.30 -4.18 4.77
C VAL A 197 1.26 -2.93 5.64
N THR A 198 2.41 -2.47 6.12
CA THR A 198 2.52 -1.17 6.80
C THR A 198 2.41 -0.03 5.77
N GLY A 199 1.17 0.40 5.49
CA GLY A 199 0.85 1.43 4.50
C GLY A 199 1.36 2.81 4.89
N VAL A 200 1.71 3.62 3.87
CA VAL A 200 2.26 4.98 4.11
C VAL A 200 1.11 5.91 4.49
N MET A 201 -0.05 5.71 3.88
CA MET A 201 -1.26 6.47 4.20
C MET A 201 -1.80 6.08 5.57
N ARG A 202 -1.74 4.80 5.96
CA ARG A 202 -2.05 4.38 7.35
C ARG A 202 -1.17 5.11 8.35
N ALA A 203 0.14 5.15 8.11
CA ALA A 203 1.08 5.88 8.98
C ALA A 203 0.80 7.38 9.01
N GLU A 204 0.48 7.99 7.86
CA GLU A 204 0.10 9.40 7.76
C GLU A 204 -1.17 9.71 8.56
N ILE A 205 -2.22 8.92 8.39
CA ILE A 205 -3.50 9.10 9.08
C ILE A 205 -3.31 8.96 10.60
N LEU A 206 -2.56 7.95 11.06
CA LEU A 206 -2.27 7.77 12.48
C LEU A 206 -1.50 8.95 13.08
N GLU A 207 -0.51 9.47 12.37
CA GLU A 207 0.26 10.63 12.82
C GLU A 207 -0.62 11.88 12.90
N ARG A 208 -1.43 12.16 11.88
CA ARG A 208 -2.35 13.30 11.90
C ARG A 208 -3.44 13.15 12.98
N MET A 209 -3.95 11.94 13.21
CA MET A 209 -4.87 11.66 14.33
C MET A 209 -4.22 12.01 15.67
N LEU A 210 -2.98 11.56 15.90
CA LEU A 210 -2.23 11.85 17.11
C LEU A 210 -2.03 13.37 17.30
N GLN A 211 -1.61 14.08 16.25
CA GLN A 211 -1.43 15.54 16.27
C GLN A 211 -2.74 16.29 16.58
N GLN A 212 -3.88 15.74 16.18
CA GLN A 212 -5.22 16.30 16.41
C GLN A 212 -5.87 15.83 17.72
N GLY A 213 -5.16 15.04 18.54
CA GLY A 213 -5.68 14.48 19.79
C GLY A 213 -6.79 13.44 19.60
N ILE A 214 -6.86 12.81 18.42
CA ILE A 214 -7.83 11.75 18.12
C ILE A 214 -7.21 10.42 18.53
N ILE A 215 -7.85 9.74 19.48
CA ILE A 215 -7.43 8.41 19.92
C ILE A 215 -7.75 7.40 18.83
N CYS A 216 -6.72 6.68 18.38
CA CYS A 216 -6.85 5.51 17.52
C CYS A 216 -6.03 4.35 18.08
N GLU A 217 -6.73 3.28 18.45
CA GLU A 217 -6.10 2.08 18.99
C GLU A 217 -5.51 1.22 17.86
N GLN A 218 -4.32 0.70 18.09
CA GLN A 218 -3.71 -0.32 17.23
C GLN A 218 -3.75 -1.64 17.99
N ARG A 219 -4.72 -2.48 17.68
CA ARG A 219 -4.96 -3.75 18.38
C ARG A 219 -5.47 -4.83 17.43
N SER A 220 -5.38 -6.10 17.85
CA SER A 220 -6.08 -7.20 17.20
C SER A 220 -7.60 -6.95 17.23
N LEU A 221 -8.26 -7.39 16.16
CA LEU A 221 -9.67 -7.26 15.89
C LEU A 221 -10.21 -8.61 15.45
N ASP A 222 -11.00 -9.25 16.31
CA ASP A 222 -11.56 -10.57 16.02
C ASP A 222 -12.75 -10.45 15.06
N LEU A 223 -12.93 -11.43 14.17
CA LEU A 223 -14.07 -11.52 13.25
C LEU A 223 -15.44 -11.32 13.96
N ASN A 224 -15.57 -11.75 15.21
CA ASN A 224 -16.79 -11.61 16.00
C ASN A 224 -17.14 -10.14 16.32
N GLU A 225 -16.18 -9.21 16.26
CA GLU A 225 -16.39 -7.78 16.49
C GLU A 225 -17.04 -7.07 15.30
N ILE A 226 -17.11 -7.71 14.12
CA ILE A 226 -17.61 -7.10 12.88
C ILE A 226 -19.01 -6.50 13.02
N SER A 227 -19.90 -7.20 13.73
CA SER A 227 -21.28 -6.75 13.97
C SER A 227 -21.32 -5.39 14.71
N SER A 228 -20.26 -5.06 15.45
CA SER A 228 -20.13 -3.84 16.25
C SER A 228 -19.52 -2.66 15.50
N ILE A 229 -19.05 -2.85 14.26
CA ILE A 229 -18.50 -1.75 13.45
C ILE A 229 -19.58 -0.69 13.20
N GLN A 230 -19.30 0.55 13.58
CA GLN A 230 -20.16 1.72 13.38
C GLN A 230 -19.77 2.48 12.10
N SER A 231 -18.47 2.57 11.82
CA SER A 231 -17.90 3.24 10.65
C SER A 231 -16.67 2.48 10.18
N LEU A 232 -16.40 2.48 8.89
CA LEU A 232 -15.25 1.83 8.28
C LEU A 232 -14.76 2.65 7.09
N PHE A 233 -13.45 2.78 6.95
CA PHE A 233 -12.85 3.25 5.72
C PHE A 233 -11.54 2.51 5.41
N PHE A 234 -11.20 2.49 4.12
CA PHE A 234 -9.93 1.99 3.60
C PHE A 234 -9.02 3.14 3.17
N CYS A 235 -7.70 2.93 3.19
CA CYS A 235 -6.74 3.91 2.72
C CYS A 235 -5.50 3.28 2.07
N ASN A 236 -4.97 3.94 1.06
CA ASN A 236 -3.66 3.65 0.48
C ASN A 236 -3.01 4.94 -0.05
N ALA A 237 -1.81 4.83 -0.62
CA ALA A 237 -1.05 6.01 -1.08
C ALA A 237 -1.71 6.79 -2.23
N LEU A 238 -2.63 6.16 -2.97
CA LEU A 238 -3.30 6.77 -4.12
C LEU A 238 -4.72 7.24 -3.80
N SER A 239 -5.42 6.55 -2.89
CA SER A 239 -6.74 6.90 -2.38
C SER A 239 -6.67 7.05 -0.85
N PRO A 240 -6.67 8.28 -0.33
CA PRO A 240 -6.45 8.53 1.08
C PRO A 240 -7.61 8.04 1.96
N MET A 241 -8.82 7.94 1.39
CA MET A 241 -9.98 7.42 2.11
C MET A 241 -11.07 6.90 1.17
N LYS A 242 -11.46 5.63 1.35
CA LYS A 242 -12.67 5.04 0.79
C LYS A 242 -13.61 4.68 1.93
N ILE A 243 -14.66 5.47 2.10
CA ILE A 243 -15.64 5.36 3.18
C ILE A 243 -16.65 4.28 2.82
N VAL A 244 -16.88 3.34 3.73
CA VAL A 244 -17.87 2.29 3.53
C VAL A 244 -19.25 2.82 3.95
N THR A 245 -20.18 2.89 3.01
CA THR A 245 -21.58 3.29 3.25
C THR A 245 -22.41 2.10 3.73
N GLN A 246 -22.18 0.94 3.13
CA GLN A 246 -22.87 -0.30 3.39
C GLN A 246 -21.82 -1.40 3.59
N PHE A 247 -21.88 -2.06 4.74
CA PHE A 247 -21.01 -3.17 5.09
C PHE A 247 -21.85 -4.43 5.31
N GLU A 248 -21.70 -5.42 4.44
CA GLU A 248 -22.64 -6.54 4.36
C GLU A 248 -24.09 -6.02 4.21
N GLN A 249 -24.99 -6.41 5.10
CA GLN A 249 -26.38 -5.95 5.14
C GLN A 249 -26.59 -4.74 6.06
N LYS A 250 -25.53 -4.17 6.65
CA LYS A 250 -25.59 -3.06 7.59
C LYS A 250 -25.15 -1.73 6.98
N THR A 251 -25.99 -0.70 7.09
CA THR A 251 -25.59 0.69 6.79
C THR A 251 -24.69 1.21 7.90
N LEU A 252 -23.56 1.82 7.54
CA LEU A 252 -22.60 2.40 8.46
C LEU A 252 -22.74 3.93 8.53
N ASP A 253 -22.31 4.51 9.65
CA ASP A 253 -22.22 5.95 9.82
C ASP A 253 -21.02 6.51 9.04
N THR A 254 -21.32 7.28 8.00
CA THR A 254 -20.31 7.87 7.11
C THR A 254 -19.91 9.28 7.50
N GLU A 255 -20.74 10.00 8.26
CA GLU A 255 -20.50 11.41 8.58
C GLU A 255 -19.23 11.56 9.39
N VAL A 256 -19.01 10.67 10.35
CA VAL A 256 -17.80 10.68 11.19
C VAL A 256 -16.52 10.39 10.39
N CYS A 257 -16.61 9.62 9.29
CA CYS A 257 -15.49 9.44 8.37
C CYS A 257 -15.24 10.71 7.53
N ILE A 258 -16.30 11.38 7.06
CA ILE A 258 -16.22 12.62 6.29
C ILE A 258 -15.62 13.75 7.14
N GLU A 259 -16.11 13.92 8.37
CA GLU A 259 -15.55 14.85 9.35
C GLU A 259 -14.06 14.59 9.60
N LEU A 260 -13.70 13.30 9.77
CA LEU A 260 -12.31 12.90 9.95
C LEU A 260 -11.45 13.25 8.72
N PHE A 261 -11.94 12.98 7.50
CA PHE A 261 -11.23 13.33 6.26
C PHE A 261 -10.86 14.82 6.21
N HIS A 262 -11.82 15.69 6.56
CA HIS A 262 -11.62 17.13 6.58
C HIS A 262 -10.71 17.57 7.73
N ARG A 263 -10.93 17.05 8.94
CA ARG A 263 -10.14 17.40 10.13
C ARG A 263 -8.67 16.99 10.00
N LEU A 264 -8.40 15.88 9.32
CA LEU A 264 -7.03 15.43 9.04
C LEU A 264 -6.46 16.05 7.76
N HIS A 265 -7.18 16.97 7.09
CA HIS A 265 -6.74 17.60 5.84
C HIS A 265 -6.29 16.59 4.76
N LEU A 266 -6.96 15.45 4.62
CA LEU A 266 -6.54 14.38 3.69
C LEU A 266 -6.70 14.74 2.20
N HIS A 267 -7.35 15.87 1.91
CA HIS A 267 -7.34 16.47 0.58
C HIS A 267 -5.96 17.09 0.24
N GLN A 268 -5.13 17.39 1.24
CA GLN A 268 -3.79 17.98 1.14
C GLN A 268 -2.74 16.99 1.62
N ILE A 269 -2.41 16.02 0.77
CA ILE A 269 -1.26 15.13 0.98
C ILE A 269 -0.07 15.72 0.23
N ILE A 270 1.07 15.82 0.92
CA ILE A 270 2.32 16.40 0.41
C ILE A 270 3.41 15.34 0.46
#